data_AF-A0A942P7L8-F1
#
_entry.id   AF-A0A942P7L8-F1
#
_cell.length_a   1.000
_cell.length_b   1.000
_cell.length_c   1.000
_cell.angle_alpha   90.00
_cell.angle_beta   90.00
_cell.angle_gamma   90.00
#
_symmetry.space_group_name_H-M   'P 1'
#
loop_
_entity.id
_entity.type
_entity.pdbx_description
1 polymer ?
#
loop_
_entity_poly.entity_id
_entity_poly.type
_entity_poly.pdbx_seq_one_letter_code
_entity_poly.pdbx_strand_id
1 'polypeptide(L)'
;MAKNDLPALRDHLFEVIERLKSNNDPNADSFEKIDIETAKAITMTANTIIDSAKVEVDFLKLINKDAGASGVMMEASKSKFLTK
;
A
#
# COMPACT_ATOMS: atom_id res chain seq x y z
N MET A 1 6.17 5.61 -14.71
CA MET A 1 5.04 5.91 -13.80
C MET A 1 5.05 4.90 -12.68
N ALA A 2 4.83 5.33 -11.43
CA ALA A 2 4.66 4.39 -10.32
C ALA A 2 3.47 3.48 -10.62
N LYS A 3 3.61 2.18 -10.34
CA LYS A 3 2.48 1.25 -10.41
C LYS A 3 1.63 1.47 -9.16
N ASN A 4 0.32 1.60 -9.33
CA ASN A 4 -0.61 1.74 -8.20
C ASN A 4 -0.91 0.35 -7.61
N ASP A 5 0.11 -0.32 -7.08
CA ASP A 5 0.00 -1.65 -6.45
C ASP A 5 0.70 -1.70 -5.08
N LEU A 6 0.34 -2.69 -4.27
CA LEU A 6 0.90 -2.86 -2.91
C LEU A 6 2.43 -3.09 -2.89
N PRO A 7 3.05 -3.83 -3.84
CA PRO A 7 4.50 -3.91 -3.92
C PRO A 7 5.16 -2.54 -4.08
N ALA A 8 4.70 -1.71 -5.02
CA ALA A 8 5.24 -0.36 -5.19
C ALA A 8 5.03 0.51 -3.93
N LEU A 9 3.89 0.38 -3.25
CA LEU A 9 3.66 1.06 -1.97
C LEU A 9 4.70 0.67 -0.92
N ARG A 10 5.08 -0.62 -0.83
CA ARG A 10 6.12 -1.09 0.10
C ARG A 10 7.48 -0.47 -0.23
N ASP A 11 7.84 -0.44 -1.51
CA ASP A 11 9.11 0.16 -1.95
C ASP A 11 9.17 1.64 -1.54
N HIS A 12 8.09 2.40 -1.73
CA HIS A 12 8.01 3.80 -1.28
C HIS A 12 8.06 3.95 0.25
N LEU A 13 7.45 3.04 1.01
CA LEU A 13 7.55 3.08 2.47
C LEU A 13 8.98 2.79 2.96
N PHE A 14 9.70 1.88 2.31
CA PHE A 14 11.13 1.68 2.59
C PHE A 14 11.97 2.89 2.21
N GLU A 15 11.66 3.55 1.08
CA GLU A 15 12.31 4.81 0.71
C GLU A 15 12.12 5.88 1.80
N VAL A 16 10.92 6.02 2.38
CA VAL A 16 10.66 6.94 3.50
C VAL A 16 11.54 6.58 4.71
N ILE A 17 11.67 5.29 5.04
CA ILE A 17 12.52 4.83 6.15
C ILE A 17 14.00 5.19 5.89
N GLU A 18 14.49 4.94 4.68
CA GLU A 18 15.87 5.27 4.32
C GLU A 18 16.11 6.78 4.37
N ARG A 19 15.20 7.59 3.84
CA ARG A 19 15.30 9.06 3.93
C ARG A 19 15.28 9.58 5.37
N LEU A 20 14.48 8.97 6.24
CA LEU A 20 14.48 9.29 7.68
C LEU A 20 15.81 8.95 8.35
N LYS A 21 16.46 7.85 7.97
CA LYS A 21 17.81 7.52 8.45
C LYS A 21 18.83 8.53 7.97
N SER A 22 18.74 8.96 6.70
CA SER A 22 19.62 9.97 6.09
C SER A 22 19.55 11.33 6.78
N ASN A 23 18.48 11.65 7.53
CA ASN A 23 18.41 12.88 8.32
C ASN A 23 19.58 13.01 9.31
N ASN A 24 20.03 11.89 9.89
CA ASN A 24 21.13 11.85 10.87
C ASN A 24 22.51 11.65 10.24
N ASP A 25 22.61 11.42 8.93
CA ASP A 25 23.89 11.29 8.23
C ASP A 25 24.42 12.69 7.84
N PRO A 26 25.59 13.13 8.33
CA PRO A 26 26.18 14.41 7.96
C PRO A 26 26.66 14.48 6.51
N ASN A 27 26.84 13.33 5.83
CA ASN A 27 27.30 13.27 4.44
C ASN A 27 26.17 13.10 3.42
N ALA A 28 24.94 12.85 3.87
CA ALA A 28 23.79 12.71 2.99
C ALA A 28 23.40 14.03 2.32
N ASP A 29 23.03 13.96 1.04
CA ASP A 29 22.55 15.12 0.29
C ASP A 29 21.20 15.61 0.86
N SER A 30 20.95 16.91 0.73
CA SER A 30 19.65 17.52 1.05
C SER A 30 18.45 16.82 0.39
N PHE A 31 18.60 16.26 -0.82
CA PHE A 31 17.55 15.53 -1.55
C PHE A 31 17.30 14.11 -1.03
N GLU A 32 18.22 13.57 -0.22
CA GLU A 32 18.09 12.26 0.43
C GLU A 32 17.44 12.36 1.81
N LYS A 33 17.31 13.57 2.35
CA LYS A 33 16.65 13.84 3.63
C LYS A 33 15.15 14.05 3.43
N ILE A 34 14.37 13.87 4.51
CA ILE A 34 12.92 14.09 4.50
C ILE A 34 12.49 14.69 5.83
N ASP A 35 11.58 15.66 5.80
CA ASP A 35 11.03 16.18 7.06
C ASP A 35 10.03 15.20 7.68
N ILE A 36 9.88 15.31 9.01
CA ILE A 36 9.05 14.40 9.79
C ILE A 36 7.56 14.51 9.43
N GLU A 37 7.06 15.70 9.06
CA GLU A 37 5.64 15.88 8.74
C GLU A 37 5.29 15.27 7.39
N THR A 38 6.17 15.40 6.39
CA THR A 38 6.04 14.70 5.10
C THR A 38 6.09 13.19 5.29
N ALA A 39 7.04 12.68 6.10
CA ALA A 39 7.13 11.24 6.37
C ALA A 39 5.86 10.70 7.06
N LYS A 40 5.28 11.46 8.00
CA LYS A 40 4.00 11.13 8.62
C LYS A 40 2.86 11.13 7.60
N ALA A 41 2.77 12.16 6.75
CA ALA A 41 1.72 12.27 5.75
C ALA A 41 1.73 11.09 4.76
N ILE A 42 2.93 10.67 4.31
CA ILE A 42 3.09 9.48 3.46
C ILE A 42 2.64 8.23 4.20
N THR A 43 3.08 8.04 5.45
CA THR A 43 2.72 6.88 6.27
C THR A 43 1.21 6.80 6.52
N MET A 44 0.56 7.92 6.82
CA MET A 44 -0.90 7.99 7.01
C MET A 44 -1.65 7.64 5.72
N THR A 45 -1.21 8.16 4.58
CA THR A 45 -1.81 7.83 3.29
C THR A 45 -1.66 6.35 2.97
N ALA A 46 -0.48 5.78 3.23
CA ALA A 46 -0.23 4.35 3.04
C ALA A 46 -1.11 3.48 3.93
N ASN A 47 -1.33 3.87 5.19
CA ASN A 47 -2.24 3.16 6.09
C ASN A 47 -3.66 3.11 5.54
N THR A 48 -4.19 4.23 5.03
CA THR A 48 -5.51 4.26 4.39
C THR A 48 -5.61 3.29 3.21
N ILE A 49 -4.56 3.20 2.38
CA ILE A 49 -4.52 2.25 1.25
C ILE A 49 -4.51 0.80 1.75
N ILE A 50 -3.70 0.51 2.78
CA ILE A 50 -3.61 -0.83 3.38
C ILE A 50 -4.95 -1.22 4.02
N ASP A 51 -5.63 -0.29 4.68
CA ASP A 51 -6.94 -0.56 5.30
C ASP A 51 -8.02 -0.83 4.26
N SER A 52 -8.01 -0.11 3.12
CA SER A 52 -8.86 -0.45 1.97
C SER A 52 -8.60 -1.88 1.48
N ALA A 53 -7.33 -2.25 1.30
CA ALA A 53 -6.95 -3.59 0.85
C ALA A 53 -7.36 -4.70 1.84
N LYS A 54 -7.34 -4.43 3.15
CA LYS A 54 -7.83 -5.38 4.17
C LYS A 54 -9.34 -5.62 4.02
N VAL A 55 -10.12 -4.56 3.82
CA VAL A 55 -11.58 -4.67 3.59
C VAL A 55 -11.86 -5.55 2.38
N GLU A 56 -11.10 -5.40 1.30
CA GLU A 56 -11.23 -6.25 0.11
C GLU A 56 -10.91 -7.72 0.40
N VAL A 57 -9.82 -7.99 1.13
CA VAL A 57 -9.47 -9.34 1.55
C VAL A 57 -10.57 -9.96 2.41
N ASP A 58 -11.17 -9.19 3.31
CA ASP A 58 -12.25 -9.68 4.17
C ASP A 58 -13.53 -9.96 3.38
N PHE A 59 -13.85 -9.14 2.37
CA PHE A 59 -14.92 -9.42 1.43
C PHE A 59 -14.70 -10.74 0.66
N LEU A 60 -13.49 -10.97 0.15
CA LEU A 60 -13.14 -12.22 -0.53
C LEU A 60 -13.25 -13.44 0.40
N LYS A 61 -12.82 -13.31 1.66
CA LYS A 61 -12.98 -14.38 2.67
C LYS A 61 -14.45 -14.69 2.93
N LEU A 62 -15.32 -13.68 2.99
CA LEU A 62 -16.76 -13.86 3.20
C LEU A 62 -17.39 -14.62 2.03
N ILE A 63 -17.12 -14.19 0.79
CA ILE A 63 -17.63 -14.89 -0.41
C ILE A 63 -17.14 -16.33 -0.47
N ASN A 64 -15.89 -16.59 -0.10
CA ASN A 64 -15.35 -17.95 -0.12
C ASN A 64 -16.08 -18.88 0.87
N LYS A 65 -16.54 -18.35 2.01
CA LYS A 65 -17.33 -19.12 2.98
C LYS A 65 -18.73 -19.46 2.45
N ASP A 66 -19.34 -18.56 1.70
CA ASP A 66 -20.74 -18.71 1.26
C ASP A 66 -20.90 -19.41 -0.10
N ALA A 67 -20.02 -19.13 -1.06
CA ALA A 67 -20.17 -19.54 -2.47
C ALA A 67 -19.04 -20.44 -3.00
N GLY A 68 -18.02 -20.71 -2.18
CA GLY A 68 -16.83 -21.48 -2.57
C GLY A 68 -15.99 -20.81 -3.68
N ALA A 69 -14.95 -21.50 -4.16
CA ALA A 69 -13.94 -20.92 -5.05
C ALA A 69 -14.51 -20.35 -6.38
N SER A 70 -15.54 -20.98 -6.96
CA SER A 70 -16.18 -20.46 -8.19
C SER A 70 -16.96 -19.16 -7.94
N GLY A 71 -17.60 -19.02 -6.79
CA GLY A 71 -18.28 -17.77 -6.41
C GLY A 71 -17.29 -16.62 -6.19
N VAL A 72 -16.15 -16.91 -5.57
CA VAL A 72 -15.07 -15.92 -5.38
C VAL A 72 -14.57 -15.40 -6.72
N MET A 73 -14.27 -16.27 -7.69
CA MET A 73 -13.75 -15.88 -9.01
C MET A 73 -14.78 -15.09 -9.83
N MET A 74 -16.07 -15.43 -9.71
CA MET A 74 -17.15 -14.72 -10.37
C MET A 74 -17.38 -13.31 -9.79
N GLU A 75 -17.33 -13.15 -8.47
CA GLU A 75 -17.50 -11.83 -7.85
C GLU A 75 -16.23 -10.97 -7.96
N ALA A 76 -15.05 -11.59 -7.89
CA ALA A 76 -13.77 -10.94 -8.16
C ALA A 76 -13.71 -10.32 -9.56
N SER A 77 -14.27 -11.00 -10.57
CA SER A 77 -14.26 -10.53 -11.97
C SER A 77 -15.29 -9.44 -12.29
N LYS A 78 -16.41 -9.37 -11.54
CA LYS A 78 -17.41 -8.29 -11.65
C LYS A 78 -17.00 -7.03 -10.89
N SER A 79 -16.17 -7.21 -9.88
CA SER A 79 -15.66 -6.14 -9.05
C SER A 79 -14.57 -5.37 -9.81
N LYS A 80 -14.79 -4.06 -10.04
CA LYS A 80 -13.75 -3.13 -10.53
C LYS A 80 -12.50 -3.09 -9.62
N PHE A 81 -12.55 -3.73 -8.45
CA PHE A 81 -11.46 -3.80 -7.50
C PHE A 81 -10.32 -4.75 -7.94
N LEU A 82 -10.57 -5.72 -8.83
CA LEU A 82 -9.55 -6.67 -9.32
C LEU A 82 -9.33 -6.61 -10.85
N THR A 83 -10.10 -5.80 -11.56
CA THR A 83 -9.91 -5.55 -12.99
C THR A 83 -9.36 -4.13 -13.17
N LYS A 84 -8.12 -4.06 -13.67
CA LYS A 84 -7.47 -2.80 -14.07
C LYS A 84 -8.26 -2.05 -15.13
#